data_AF-A0AA40JI63-F1
#
_entry.id   AF-A0AA40JI63-F1
#
_cell.length_a   1.000
_cell.length_b   1.000
_cell.length_c   1.000
_cell.angle_alpha   90.00
_cell.angle_beta   90.00
_cell.angle_gamma   90.00
#
_symmetry.space_group_name_H-M   'P 1'
#
loop_
_entity.id
_entity.type
_entity.pdbx_description
1 polymer ?
#
loop_
_entity_poly.entity_id
_entity_poly.type
_entity_poly.pdbx_seq_one_letter_code
_entity_poly.pdbx_strand_id
1 'polypeptide(L)'
;MKQPAPAECDAPPPVAPFHDGELAAQRRAGVAAAAAAFGGRGIRTFMPDQHRAFFAQLPLLVVGGVDGGGQPWATLRAGAPGFVSAPQPRTLDIAGGTLRGDPLEGSWRIGSLLGGLGIELHTRRRNRVNGVVASIAGDAMSVTVEQSFGNCAKYIQGRTPTPVPPQAGGAPPQRRAARLDAADRALLARADTFFIATANTSDAAGGARGVDVSHRGGPPGFVRVDDDGTLTTPDYSGNNFFNTIGNLLHDPRAGLLFVDFERGDLLYIAADAQIVWDGPALAAFDGARRLVRLRIREVRRSAAVLPFRWSAPRFAPQFAAWGDAGARSLASRAESAAVGGSATAIVSVTQAASAGRGESAEWPESSVSLKVLKASEASEASEASEASEASEAPEVSETPETPGVAGACVR
;
A
#
# COMPACT_ATOMS: atom_id res chain seq x y z
N MET A 1 1.02 58.82 -7.31
CA MET A 1 0.16 58.02 -6.40
C MET A 1 0.09 56.61 -6.97
N LYS A 2 0.69 55.62 -6.28
CA LYS A 2 0.58 54.20 -6.67
C LYS A 2 -0.83 53.72 -6.31
N GLN A 3 -1.52 53.08 -7.25
CA GLN A 3 -2.79 52.40 -6.96
C GLN A 3 -2.54 51.30 -5.90
N PRO A 4 -3.44 51.14 -4.91
CA PRO A 4 -3.36 50.01 -4.00
C PRO A 4 -3.64 48.71 -4.76
N ALA A 5 -2.91 47.66 -4.42
CA ALA A 5 -3.16 46.32 -4.92
C ALA A 5 -4.60 45.89 -4.55
N PRO A 6 -5.30 45.13 -5.42
CA PRO A 6 -6.62 44.63 -5.10
C PRO A 6 -6.54 43.74 -3.86
N ALA A 7 -7.48 43.94 -2.94
CA ALA A 7 -7.61 43.14 -1.73
C ALA A 7 -7.67 41.66 -2.09
N GLU A 8 -6.74 40.88 -1.53
CA GLU A 8 -6.83 39.42 -1.50
C GLU A 8 -8.20 39.07 -0.90
N CYS A 9 -9.09 38.52 -1.73
CA CYS A 9 -10.35 37.96 -1.27
C CYS A 9 -10.04 36.97 -0.15
N ASP A 10 -10.70 37.12 0.99
CA ASP A 10 -10.63 36.25 2.17
C ASP A 10 -10.47 34.78 1.77
N ALA A 11 -9.22 34.30 1.78
CA ALA A 11 -8.95 32.90 1.59
C ALA A 11 -9.54 32.18 2.80
N PRO A 12 -10.39 31.15 2.62
CA PRO A 12 -10.87 30.36 3.75
C PRO A 12 -9.67 29.87 4.56
N PRO A 13 -9.80 29.78 5.90
CA PRO A 13 -8.69 29.38 6.76
C PRO A 13 -8.08 28.08 6.23
N PRO A 14 -6.74 27.94 6.28
CA PRO A 14 -6.06 26.77 5.72
C PRO A 14 -6.63 25.51 6.38
N VAL A 15 -7.29 24.69 5.57
CA VAL A 15 -7.90 23.46 6.06
C VAL A 15 -6.78 22.54 6.54
N ALA A 16 -6.89 22.03 7.76
CA ALA A 16 -5.87 21.16 8.34
C ALA A 16 -5.65 19.96 7.40
N PRO A 17 -4.40 19.71 6.97
CA PRO A 17 -4.10 18.70 5.96
C PRO A 17 -4.25 17.27 6.47
N PHE A 18 -4.39 17.10 7.79
CA PHE A 18 -4.45 15.81 8.46
C PHE A 18 -5.61 15.77 9.46
N HIS A 19 -6.26 14.62 9.58
CA HIS A 19 -7.26 14.36 10.61
C HIS A 19 -6.64 13.70 11.86
N ASP A 20 -7.42 13.59 12.94
CA ASP A 20 -6.92 13.15 14.26
C ASP A 20 -6.23 11.78 14.27
N GLY A 21 -6.70 10.84 13.44
CA GLY A 21 -6.09 9.52 13.31
C GLY A 21 -4.69 9.59 12.70
N GLU A 22 -4.49 10.39 11.64
CA GLU A 22 -3.18 10.63 11.06
C GLU A 22 -2.26 11.34 12.06
N LEU A 23 -2.76 12.37 12.74
CA LEU A 23 -2.00 13.09 13.76
C LEU A 23 -1.59 12.18 14.94
N ALA A 24 -2.49 11.29 15.38
CA ALA A 24 -2.18 10.31 16.42
C ALA A 24 -1.10 9.33 15.97
N ALA A 25 -1.21 8.81 14.75
CA ALA A 25 -0.22 7.92 14.16
C ALA A 25 1.15 8.60 14.00
N GLN A 26 1.18 9.85 13.54
CA GLN A 26 2.39 10.66 13.39
C GLN A 26 3.07 10.95 14.73
N ARG A 27 2.30 11.28 15.78
CA ARG A 27 2.82 11.45 17.15
C ARG A 27 3.42 10.15 17.67
N ARG A 28 2.70 9.03 17.55
CA ARG A 28 3.18 7.72 17.99
C ARG A 28 4.46 7.29 17.27
N ALA A 29 4.59 7.65 16.00
CA ALA A 29 5.79 7.38 15.22
C ALA A 29 6.93 8.39 15.41
N GLY A 30 6.73 9.45 16.21
CA GLY A 30 7.74 10.48 16.45
C GLY A 30 8.05 11.38 15.25
N VAL A 31 7.11 11.53 14.30
CA VAL A 31 7.35 12.24 13.02
C VAL A 31 6.37 13.39 12.77
N ALA A 32 5.60 13.82 13.78
CA ALA A 32 4.59 14.88 13.65
C ALA A 32 5.15 16.20 13.08
N ALA A 33 6.31 16.65 13.56
CA ALA A 33 6.93 17.88 13.06
C ALA A 33 7.32 17.79 11.57
N ALA A 34 7.91 16.65 11.17
CA ALA A 34 8.26 16.40 9.78
C ALA A 34 7.00 16.34 8.89
N ALA A 35 5.96 15.62 9.34
CA ALA A 35 4.70 15.51 8.61
C ALA A 35 4.04 16.88 8.40
N ALA A 36 3.98 17.72 9.44
CA ALA A 36 3.39 19.06 9.36
C ALA A 36 4.14 19.96 8.35
N ALA A 37 5.47 19.95 8.37
CA ALA A 37 6.29 20.77 7.47
C ALA A 37 6.05 20.44 5.98
N PHE A 38 5.86 19.15 5.65
CA PHE A 38 5.59 18.71 4.28
C PHE A 38 4.11 18.76 3.91
N GLY A 39 3.20 18.42 4.82
CA GLY A 39 1.76 18.35 4.57
C GLY A 39 1.18 19.69 4.14
N GLY A 40 1.49 20.75 4.89
CA GLY A 40 0.94 22.10 4.64
C GLY A 40 1.37 22.74 3.32
N ARG A 41 2.45 22.26 2.68
CA ARG A 41 2.93 22.75 1.37
C ARG A 41 2.72 21.73 0.23
N GLY A 42 2.64 20.45 0.59
CA GLY A 42 2.63 19.34 -0.36
C GLY A 42 1.23 18.95 -0.83
N ILE A 43 0.23 19.03 0.05
CA ILE A 43 -1.16 18.68 -0.25
C ILE A 43 -1.88 19.92 -0.79
N ARG A 44 -2.34 19.84 -2.03
CA ARG A 44 -2.98 20.97 -2.74
C ARG A 44 -4.43 20.65 -3.02
N THR A 45 -5.30 21.66 -3.01
CA THR A 45 -6.71 21.54 -3.40
C THR A 45 -6.92 21.59 -4.92
N PHE A 46 -5.85 21.46 -5.69
CA PHE A 46 -5.85 21.46 -7.14
C PHE A 46 -4.70 20.59 -7.66
N MET A 47 -4.81 20.13 -8.90
CA MET A 47 -3.79 19.39 -9.64
C MET A 47 -2.88 20.37 -10.39
N PRO A 48 -1.58 20.45 -10.05
CA PRO A 48 -0.61 21.17 -10.88
C PRO A 48 -0.56 20.59 -12.30
N ASP A 49 -0.12 21.38 -13.29
CA ASP A 49 -0.06 20.95 -14.70
C ASP A 49 0.74 19.66 -14.89
N GLN A 50 1.81 19.48 -14.12
CA GLN A 50 2.61 18.26 -14.13
C GLN A 50 1.82 17.02 -13.68
N HIS A 51 0.86 17.16 -12.75
CA HIS A 51 -0.04 16.08 -12.35
C HIS A 51 -1.10 15.86 -13.43
N ARG A 52 -1.70 16.93 -13.95
CA ARG A 52 -2.74 16.86 -15.00
C ARG A 52 -2.23 16.09 -16.22
N ALA A 53 -1.05 16.44 -16.72
CA ALA A 53 -0.38 15.75 -17.81
C ALA A 53 -0.06 14.28 -17.47
N PHE A 54 0.39 14.02 -16.23
CA PHE A 54 0.68 12.67 -15.77
C PHE A 54 -0.54 11.77 -15.72
N PHE A 55 -1.68 12.23 -15.23
CA PHE A 55 -2.88 11.40 -15.20
C PHE A 55 -3.39 11.11 -16.63
N ALA A 56 -3.26 12.08 -17.54
CA ALA A 56 -3.68 11.92 -18.93
C ALA A 56 -2.91 10.85 -19.71
N GLN A 57 -1.63 10.60 -19.39
CA GLN A 57 -0.85 9.56 -20.07
C GLN A 57 -1.10 8.14 -19.54
N LEU A 58 -1.77 7.97 -18.40
CA LEU A 58 -1.88 6.65 -17.78
C LEU A 58 -2.86 5.77 -18.54
N PRO A 59 -2.54 4.48 -18.73
CA PRO A 59 -3.49 3.48 -19.23
C PRO A 59 -4.35 2.86 -18.11
N LEU A 60 -4.07 3.23 -16.86
CA LEU A 60 -4.67 2.64 -15.67
C LEU A 60 -4.75 3.68 -14.55
N LEU A 61 -5.86 3.71 -13.83
CA LEU A 61 -6.05 4.49 -12.61
C LEU A 61 -6.47 3.55 -11.48
N VAL A 62 -5.77 3.63 -10.35
CA VAL A 62 -6.19 2.95 -9.13
C VAL A 62 -7.19 3.85 -8.42
N VAL A 63 -8.35 3.29 -8.07
CA VAL A 63 -9.46 4.01 -7.45
C VAL A 63 -9.81 3.35 -6.12
N GLY A 64 -9.97 4.16 -5.08
CA GLY A 64 -10.56 3.81 -3.80
C GLY A 64 -11.96 4.43 -3.72
N GLY A 65 -12.93 3.65 -3.29
CA GLY A 65 -14.28 4.14 -2.98
C GLY A 65 -14.90 3.35 -1.85
N VAL A 66 -16.10 3.71 -1.45
CA VAL A 66 -16.85 3.05 -0.37
C VAL A 66 -18.18 2.55 -0.95
N ASP A 67 -18.51 1.29 -0.70
CA ASP A 67 -19.77 0.71 -1.16
C ASP A 67 -20.97 1.12 -0.28
N GLY A 68 -22.17 0.64 -0.62
CA GLY A 68 -23.40 0.93 0.13
C GLY A 68 -23.38 0.46 1.61
N GLY A 69 -22.52 -0.49 1.96
CA GLY A 69 -22.34 -0.98 3.34
C GLY A 69 -21.25 -0.23 4.12
N GLY A 70 -20.66 0.81 3.54
CA GLY A 70 -19.55 1.53 4.15
C GLY A 70 -18.21 0.81 4.04
N GLN A 71 -18.10 -0.27 3.24
CA GLN A 71 -16.83 -0.97 3.04
C GLN A 71 -15.97 -0.21 2.01
N PRO A 72 -14.73 0.19 2.37
CA PRO A 72 -13.79 0.71 1.40
C PRO A 72 -13.28 -0.41 0.47
N TRP A 73 -13.11 -0.12 -0.81
CA TRP A 73 -12.55 -1.03 -1.81
C TRP A 73 -11.50 -0.32 -2.65
N ALA A 74 -10.37 -0.98 -2.88
CA ALA A 74 -9.43 -0.60 -3.93
C ALA A 74 -9.82 -1.32 -5.22
N THR A 75 -9.84 -0.60 -6.34
CA THR A 75 -10.18 -1.11 -7.66
C THR A 75 -9.39 -0.40 -8.76
N LEU A 76 -9.63 -0.80 -10.01
CA LEU A 76 -8.95 -0.27 -11.19
C LEU A 76 -9.95 0.25 -12.22
N ARG A 77 -9.55 1.32 -12.88
CA ARG A 77 -10.07 1.74 -14.18
C ARG A 77 -8.96 1.58 -15.21
N ALA A 78 -9.32 1.13 -16.40
CA ALA A 78 -8.40 0.94 -17.51
C ALA A 78 -8.99 1.57 -18.77
N GLY A 79 -8.14 2.21 -19.57
CA GLY A 79 -8.54 2.86 -20.81
C GLY A 79 -7.33 3.27 -21.63
N ALA A 80 -7.56 3.71 -22.85
CA ALA A 80 -6.50 4.34 -23.65
C ALA A 80 -6.05 5.64 -22.98
N PRO A 81 -4.77 6.04 -23.09
CA PRO A 81 -4.32 7.35 -22.63
C PRO A 81 -5.27 8.47 -23.06
N GLY A 82 -5.60 9.36 -22.12
CA GLY A 82 -6.64 10.38 -22.25
C GLY A 82 -7.99 9.97 -21.64
N PHE A 83 -8.20 8.70 -21.26
CA PHE A 83 -9.42 8.29 -20.58
C PHE A 83 -9.57 8.95 -19.20
N VAL A 84 -8.45 9.24 -18.53
CA VAL A 84 -8.42 10.18 -17.41
C VAL A 84 -7.94 11.51 -17.95
N SER A 85 -8.61 12.60 -17.61
CA SER A 85 -8.15 13.94 -17.97
C SER A 85 -8.48 14.92 -16.86
N ALA A 86 -7.73 16.02 -16.78
CA ALA A 86 -7.98 17.08 -15.82
C ALA A 86 -8.10 18.41 -16.57
N PRO A 87 -9.26 18.70 -17.18
CA PRO A 87 -9.43 19.87 -18.04
C PRO A 87 -9.24 21.19 -17.28
N GLN A 88 -9.63 21.22 -15.99
CA GLN A 88 -9.33 22.32 -15.07
C GLN A 88 -8.52 21.81 -13.87
N PRO A 89 -7.79 22.68 -13.15
CA PRO A 89 -6.97 22.27 -12.01
C PRO A 89 -7.75 21.59 -10.88
N ARG A 90 -9.06 21.81 -10.76
CA ARG A 90 -9.90 21.24 -9.70
C ARG A 90 -10.87 20.16 -10.19
N THR A 91 -10.72 19.71 -11.43
CA THR A 91 -11.62 18.75 -12.06
C THR A 91 -10.82 17.58 -12.60
N LEU A 92 -11.23 16.37 -12.28
CA LEU A 92 -10.69 15.14 -12.84
C LEU A 92 -11.83 14.36 -13.49
N ASP A 93 -11.78 14.23 -14.81
CA ASP A 93 -12.71 13.41 -15.58
C ASP A 93 -12.12 12.02 -15.77
N ILE A 94 -12.92 10.99 -15.49
CA ILE A 94 -12.57 9.59 -15.61
C ILE A 94 -13.61 8.94 -16.52
N ALA A 95 -13.21 8.63 -17.74
CA ALA A 95 -13.98 7.81 -18.67
C ALA A 95 -13.74 6.31 -18.42
N GLY A 96 -14.46 5.47 -19.16
CA GLY A 96 -14.31 4.02 -19.11
C GLY A 96 -15.07 3.35 -17.97
N GLY A 97 -15.61 2.17 -18.26
CA GLY A 97 -16.44 1.41 -17.34
C GLY A 97 -15.69 0.74 -16.21
N THR A 98 -16.47 0.16 -15.30
CA THR A 98 -15.97 -0.77 -14.30
C THR A 98 -15.41 -2.02 -14.97
N LEU A 99 -14.33 -2.55 -14.40
CA LEU A 99 -13.89 -3.89 -14.78
C LEU A 99 -14.91 -4.90 -14.26
N ARG A 100 -15.14 -5.96 -15.03
CA ARG A 100 -16.12 -6.98 -14.64
C ARG A 100 -15.80 -7.55 -13.26
N GLY A 101 -16.79 -7.52 -12.35
CA GLY A 101 -16.64 -8.01 -10.98
C GLY A 101 -16.01 -7.00 -10.01
N ASP A 102 -15.84 -5.75 -10.44
CA ASP A 102 -15.43 -4.64 -9.60
C ASP A 102 -16.37 -4.52 -8.39
N PRO A 103 -15.85 -4.52 -7.15
CA PRO A 103 -16.68 -4.41 -5.96
C PRO A 103 -17.44 -3.08 -5.85
N LEU A 104 -17.01 -2.05 -6.57
CA LEU A 104 -17.67 -0.74 -6.62
C LEU A 104 -18.57 -0.57 -7.85
N GLU A 105 -18.82 -1.62 -8.62
CA GLU A 105 -19.82 -1.62 -9.69
C GLU A 105 -21.19 -1.20 -9.14
N GLY A 106 -21.82 -0.21 -9.79
CA GLY A 106 -23.11 0.35 -9.35
C GLY A 106 -23.10 1.15 -8.04
N SER A 107 -21.95 1.33 -7.39
CA SER A 107 -21.87 2.03 -6.09
C SER A 107 -21.69 3.55 -6.20
N TRP A 108 -21.22 4.03 -7.35
CA TRP A 108 -20.92 5.44 -7.59
C TRP A 108 -22.19 6.28 -7.74
N ARG A 109 -22.24 7.38 -6.99
CA ARG A 109 -23.28 8.41 -7.04
C ARG A 109 -22.66 9.80 -6.91
N ILE A 110 -23.37 10.84 -7.35
CA ILE A 110 -22.98 12.23 -7.05
C ILE A 110 -22.81 12.37 -5.53
N GLY A 111 -21.71 12.97 -5.09
CA GLY A 111 -21.32 13.07 -3.68
C GLY A 111 -20.49 11.90 -3.14
N SER A 112 -20.21 10.87 -3.94
CA SER A 112 -19.32 9.77 -3.51
C SER A 112 -17.90 10.28 -3.30
N LEU A 113 -17.27 9.84 -2.21
CA LEU A 113 -15.86 10.09 -1.97
C LEU A 113 -15.00 9.16 -2.83
N LEU A 114 -13.97 9.70 -3.45
CA LEU A 114 -13.05 8.99 -4.32
C LEU A 114 -11.61 9.26 -3.90
N GLY A 115 -10.87 8.18 -3.67
CA GLY A 115 -9.42 8.21 -3.58
C GLY A 115 -8.81 7.75 -4.90
N GLY A 116 -7.90 8.52 -5.48
CA GLY A 116 -7.30 8.23 -6.78
C GLY A 116 -5.78 8.14 -6.66
N LEU A 117 -5.20 7.12 -7.26
CA LEU A 117 -3.75 6.96 -7.36
C LEU A 117 -3.37 6.69 -8.82
N GLY A 118 -2.81 7.72 -9.44
CA GLY A 118 -2.10 7.58 -10.69
C GLY A 118 -0.73 6.98 -10.41
N ILE A 119 -0.41 5.85 -11.05
CA ILE A 119 0.87 5.16 -10.87
C ILE A 119 1.40 4.64 -12.20
N GLU A 120 2.65 4.99 -12.49
CA GLU A 120 3.38 4.53 -13.65
C GLU A 120 4.53 3.63 -13.18
N LEU A 121 4.34 2.32 -13.32
CA LEU A 121 5.23 1.33 -12.69
C LEU A 121 6.65 1.41 -13.24
N HIS A 122 6.84 1.55 -14.55
CA HIS A 122 8.17 1.52 -15.17
C HIS A 122 9.07 2.70 -14.77
N THR A 123 8.51 3.91 -14.59
CA THR A 123 9.23 5.09 -14.05
C THR A 123 9.16 5.19 -12.53
N ARG A 124 8.31 4.38 -11.89
CA ARG A 124 8.01 4.42 -10.45
C ARG A 124 7.41 5.76 -10.00
N ARG A 125 6.80 6.52 -10.93
CA ARG A 125 6.12 7.76 -10.61
C ARG A 125 4.73 7.46 -10.04
N ARG A 126 4.35 8.15 -8.96
CA ARG A 126 3.00 8.09 -8.42
C ARG A 126 2.52 9.44 -7.89
N ASN A 127 1.27 9.77 -8.20
CA ASN A 127 0.58 10.97 -7.73
C ASN A 127 -0.80 10.58 -7.20
N ARG A 128 -1.20 11.18 -6.09
CA ARG A 128 -2.54 11.04 -5.52
C ARG A 128 -3.46 12.17 -5.97
N VAL A 129 -4.73 11.84 -6.10
CA VAL A 129 -5.84 12.76 -6.27
C VAL A 129 -7.04 12.23 -5.47
N ASN A 130 -7.49 12.96 -4.45
CA ASN A 130 -8.73 12.61 -3.73
C ASN A 130 -9.77 13.69 -4.00
N GLY A 131 -11.05 13.32 -3.95
CA GLY A 131 -12.13 14.25 -4.21
C GLY A 131 -13.51 13.65 -4.11
N VAL A 132 -14.47 14.38 -4.67
CA VAL A 132 -15.91 14.05 -4.61
C VAL A 132 -16.46 13.94 -6.02
N VAL A 133 -17.21 12.87 -6.31
CA VAL A 133 -17.89 12.68 -7.59
C VAL A 133 -18.92 13.81 -7.78
N ALA A 134 -18.71 14.66 -8.78
CA ALA A 134 -19.53 15.80 -9.11
C ALA A 134 -20.63 15.48 -10.11
N SER A 135 -20.35 14.61 -11.08
CA SER A 135 -21.31 14.16 -12.09
C SER A 135 -21.01 12.74 -12.57
N ILE A 136 -22.04 12.06 -13.07
CA ILE A 136 -21.95 10.73 -13.68
C ILE A 136 -22.74 10.77 -14.99
N ALA A 137 -22.12 10.30 -16.07
CA ALA A 137 -22.72 10.19 -17.39
C ALA A 137 -22.40 8.79 -17.97
N GLY A 138 -23.33 7.86 -17.81
CA GLY A 138 -23.08 6.44 -18.08
C GLY A 138 -21.95 5.92 -17.19
N ASP A 139 -20.90 5.40 -17.81
CA ASP A 139 -19.69 4.91 -17.12
C ASP A 139 -18.67 6.00 -16.79
N ALA A 140 -18.81 7.20 -17.37
CA ALA A 140 -17.90 8.30 -17.11
C ALA A 140 -18.32 9.06 -15.84
N MET A 141 -17.33 9.54 -15.09
CA MET A 141 -17.55 10.40 -13.92
C MET A 141 -16.60 11.59 -13.91
N SER A 142 -17.09 12.72 -13.42
CA SER A 142 -16.27 13.90 -13.12
C SER A 142 -16.12 14.03 -11.60
N VAL A 143 -14.91 14.34 -11.15
CA VAL A 143 -14.54 14.44 -9.73
C VAL A 143 -14.02 15.84 -9.43
N THR A 144 -14.63 16.49 -8.45
CA THR A 144 -14.08 17.71 -7.85
C THR A 144 -12.89 17.34 -6.99
N VAL A 145 -11.71 17.84 -7.33
CA VAL A 145 -10.45 17.56 -6.62
C VAL A 145 -10.38 18.35 -5.32
N GLU A 146 -10.18 17.64 -4.22
CA GLU A 146 -9.99 18.22 -2.88
C GLU A 146 -8.54 18.09 -2.41
N GLN A 147 -7.83 17.05 -2.84
CA GLN A 147 -6.43 16.86 -2.51
C GLN A 147 -5.65 16.33 -3.71
N SER A 148 -4.47 16.88 -3.99
CA SER A 148 -3.52 16.31 -4.94
C SER A 148 -2.08 16.55 -4.50
N PHE A 149 -1.28 15.49 -4.54
CA PHE A 149 0.12 15.52 -4.12
C PHE A 149 0.91 14.36 -4.74
N GLY A 150 2.21 14.57 -4.90
CA GLY A 150 3.13 13.51 -5.31
C GLY A 150 3.55 12.66 -4.12
N ASN A 151 3.78 11.37 -4.35
CA ASN A 151 4.42 10.51 -3.36
C ASN A 151 5.76 9.98 -3.91
N CYS A 152 6.69 9.64 -3.01
CA CYS A 152 8.02 9.16 -3.37
C CYS A 152 7.99 7.82 -4.14
N ALA A 153 8.96 7.55 -5.01
CA ALA A 153 9.04 6.34 -5.82
C ALA A 153 9.36 5.03 -5.04
N LYS A 154 9.59 5.11 -3.72
CA LYS A 154 10.00 3.96 -2.89
C LYS A 154 9.07 2.76 -3.05
N TYR A 155 9.69 1.59 -3.13
CA TYR A 155 9.07 0.25 -3.11
C TYR A 155 8.20 -0.09 -4.33
N ILE A 156 8.13 0.75 -5.36
CA ILE A 156 7.40 0.43 -6.59
C ILE A 156 8.26 -0.47 -7.48
N GLN A 157 7.75 -1.67 -7.76
CA GLN A 157 8.39 -2.60 -8.69
C GLN A 157 8.20 -2.11 -10.12
N GLY A 158 9.30 -2.01 -10.87
CA GLY A 158 9.28 -1.53 -12.25
C GLY A 158 8.66 -2.56 -13.19
N ARG A 159 7.64 -2.18 -13.96
CA ARG A 159 6.98 -3.07 -14.92
C ARG A 159 6.51 -2.31 -16.15
N THR A 160 6.62 -2.92 -17.33
CA THR A 160 6.14 -2.35 -18.59
C THR A 160 4.83 -3.02 -19.01
N PRO A 161 3.73 -2.28 -19.23
CA PRO A 161 2.47 -2.85 -19.70
C PRO A 161 2.53 -3.21 -21.19
N THR A 162 1.83 -4.27 -21.56
CA THR A 162 1.58 -4.70 -22.93
C THR A 162 0.07 -4.93 -23.09
N PRO A 163 -0.61 -4.20 -23.97
CA PRO A 163 -2.03 -4.42 -24.25
C PRO A 163 -2.28 -5.84 -24.74
N VAL A 164 -3.39 -6.43 -24.31
CA VAL A 164 -3.87 -7.70 -24.87
C VAL A 164 -5.25 -7.49 -25.49
N PRO A 165 -5.55 -8.16 -26.62
CA PRO A 165 -6.88 -8.15 -27.19
C PRO A 165 -7.91 -8.66 -26.18
N PRO A 166 -9.17 -8.18 -26.23
CA PRO A 166 -10.26 -8.79 -25.49
C PRO A 166 -10.30 -10.30 -25.78
N GLN A 167 -10.41 -11.12 -24.73
CA GLN A 167 -10.49 -12.57 -24.93
C GLN A 167 -11.78 -12.94 -25.66
N ALA A 168 -11.65 -13.67 -26.76
CA ALA A 168 -12.77 -14.28 -27.47
C ALA A 168 -13.25 -15.51 -26.68
N GLY A 169 -14.32 -15.35 -25.91
CA GLY A 169 -14.91 -16.41 -25.10
C GLY A 169 -15.83 -15.84 -24.01
N GLY A 170 -16.76 -16.66 -23.49
CA GLY A 170 -17.56 -16.27 -22.33
C GLY A 170 -16.65 -15.97 -21.14
N ALA A 171 -16.84 -14.84 -20.48
CA ALA A 171 -15.91 -14.46 -19.42
C ALA A 171 -16.00 -15.44 -18.24
N PRO A 172 -14.86 -15.78 -17.61
CA PRO A 172 -14.82 -16.68 -16.47
C PRO A 172 -15.72 -16.18 -15.32
N PRO A 173 -16.28 -17.11 -14.52
CA PRO A 173 -17.18 -16.76 -13.43
C PRO A 173 -16.46 -15.91 -12.39
N GLN A 174 -17.17 -14.91 -11.86
CA GLN A 174 -16.71 -14.12 -10.73
C GLN A 174 -16.87 -14.97 -9.46
N ARG A 175 -15.80 -15.09 -8.67
CA ARG A 175 -15.86 -15.82 -7.40
C ARG A 175 -16.02 -14.84 -6.26
N ARG A 176 -16.94 -15.13 -5.34
CA ARG A 176 -17.09 -14.46 -4.04
C ARG A 176 -17.04 -15.51 -2.94
N ALA A 177 -16.24 -15.30 -1.91
CA ALA A 177 -16.07 -16.24 -0.81
C ALA A 177 -15.71 -15.53 0.50
N ALA A 178 -15.90 -16.21 1.63
CA ALA A 178 -15.44 -15.71 2.94
C ALA A 178 -13.96 -16.05 3.23
N ARG A 179 -13.35 -16.95 2.45
CA ARG A 179 -11.99 -17.48 2.68
C ARG A 179 -11.21 -17.62 1.39
N LEU A 180 -9.89 -17.48 1.51
CA LEU A 180 -8.92 -17.73 0.43
C LEU A 180 -8.92 -19.21 0.04
N ASP A 181 -8.88 -19.49 -1.26
CA ASP A 181 -8.57 -20.82 -1.77
C ASP A 181 -7.06 -20.97 -2.06
N ALA A 182 -6.67 -22.14 -2.60
CA ALA A 182 -5.28 -22.42 -2.95
C ALA A 182 -4.72 -21.48 -4.03
N ALA A 183 -5.54 -21.09 -5.01
CA ALA A 183 -5.13 -20.20 -6.09
C ALA A 183 -4.97 -18.76 -5.60
N ASP A 184 -5.80 -18.32 -4.65
CA ASP A 184 -5.68 -17.03 -3.98
C ASP A 184 -4.39 -16.98 -3.14
N ARG A 185 -4.14 -18.01 -2.33
CA ARG A 185 -2.91 -18.13 -1.53
C ARG A 185 -1.65 -18.14 -2.40
N ALA A 186 -1.68 -18.85 -3.52
CA ALA A 186 -0.57 -18.86 -4.48
C ALA A 186 -0.33 -17.48 -5.09
N LEU A 187 -1.38 -16.69 -5.35
CA LEU A 187 -1.25 -15.31 -5.83
C LEU A 187 -0.61 -14.42 -4.77
N LEU A 188 -1.11 -14.47 -3.52
CA LEU A 188 -0.56 -13.68 -2.43
C LEU A 188 0.91 -14.01 -2.15
N ALA A 189 1.29 -15.29 -2.21
CA ALA A 189 2.67 -15.74 -1.98
C ALA A 189 3.67 -15.15 -3.00
N ARG A 190 3.26 -15.00 -4.26
CA ARG A 190 4.10 -14.41 -5.32
C ARG A 190 3.92 -12.91 -5.50
N ALA A 191 2.94 -12.29 -4.83
CA ALA A 191 2.65 -10.88 -4.98
C ALA A 191 3.84 -10.04 -4.50
N ASP A 192 4.24 -9.07 -5.30
CA ASP A 192 5.24 -8.05 -4.94
C ASP A 192 4.64 -6.65 -4.76
N THR A 193 3.34 -6.53 -5.04
CA THR A 193 2.59 -5.30 -5.08
C THR A 193 1.13 -5.58 -4.73
N PHE A 194 0.53 -4.71 -3.91
CA PHE A 194 -0.92 -4.60 -3.76
C PHE A 194 -1.33 -3.15 -3.51
N PHE A 195 -2.62 -2.87 -3.65
CA PHE A 195 -3.21 -1.59 -3.31
C PHE A 195 -4.15 -1.74 -2.12
N ILE A 196 -4.23 -0.72 -1.27
CA ILE A 196 -5.10 -0.69 -0.09
C ILE A 196 -5.92 0.59 -0.08
N ALA A 197 -7.23 0.45 -0.06
CA ALA A 197 -8.19 1.51 0.18
C ALA A 197 -8.64 1.52 1.64
N THR A 198 -8.73 2.70 2.21
CA THR A 198 -9.16 2.99 3.58
C THR A 198 -9.93 4.30 3.57
N ALA A 199 -10.83 4.52 4.53
CA ALA A 199 -11.67 5.71 4.53
C ALA A 199 -11.81 6.31 5.93
N ASN A 200 -11.94 7.63 5.96
CA ASN A 200 -12.51 8.35 7.07
C ASN A 200 -13.60 9.28 6.53
N THR A 201 -14.85 8.82 6.60
CA THR A 201 -16.01 9.54 6.09
C THR A 201 -16.67 10.43 7.13
N SER A 202 -16.05 10.59 8.30
CA SER A 202 -16.55 11.43 9.38
C SER A 202 -16.38 12.91 9.02
N ASP A 203 -17.40 13.72 9.28
CA ASP A 203 -17.32 15.17 9.07
C ASP A 203 -16.31 15.83 10.01
N ALA A 204 -16.01 15.21 11.16
CA ALA A 204 -14.96 15.66 12.08
C ALA A 204 -13.55 15.60 11.46
N ALA A 205 -13.36 14.86 10.36
CA ALA A 205 -12.09 14.81 9.64
C ALA A 205 -11.79 16.08 8.82
N GLY A 206 -12.76 17.00 8.68
CA GLY A 206 -12.57 18.26 7.96
C GLY A 206 -12.09 18.03 6.51
N GLY A 207 -11.08 18.76 6.05
CA GLY A 207 -10.52 18.59 4.71
C GLY A 207 -9.65 17.35 4.50
N ALA A 208 -9.47 16.52 5.53
CA ALA A 208 -8.89 15.20 5.42
C ALA A 208 -9.97 14.09 5.43
N ARG A 209 -11.26 14.45 5.44
CA ARG A 209 -12.37 13.54 5.18
C ARG A 209 -12.23 12.97 3.77
N GLY A 210 -12.37 11.67 3.62
CA GLY A 210 -12.22 11.07 2.29
C GLY A 210 -11.96 9.57 2.29
N VAL A 211 -11.62 9.11 1.10
CA VAL A 211 -11.10 7.77 0.83
C VAL A 211 -9.68 7.93 0.30
N ASP A 212 -8.77 7.11 0.80
CA ASP A 212 -7.42 7.02 0.30
C ASP A 212 -7.17 5.65 -0.31
N VAL A 213 -6.44 5.62 -1.42
CA VAL A 213 -5.88 4.38 -1.99
C VAL A 213 -4.37 4.48 -2.11
N SER A 214 -3.66 3.51 -1.53
CA SER A 214 -2.20 3.49 -1.41
C SER A 214 -1.61 2.25 -2.07
N HIS A 215 -0.47 2.42 -2.74
CA HIS A 215 0.37 1.32 -3.19
C HIS A 215 1.22 0.76 -2.05
N ARG A 216 1.33 -0.57 -1.96
CA ARG A 216 2.23 -1.30 -1.08
C ARG A 216 3.06 -2.26 -1.93
N GLY A 217 4.38 -2.23 -1.73
CA GLY A 217 5.29 -3.06 -2.49
C GLY A 217 6.37 -3.66 -1.60
N GLY A 218 6.78 -4.87 -1.94
CA GLY A 218 7.75 -5.67 -1.21
C GLY A 218 8.28 -6.81 -2.08
N PRO A 219 9.30 -7.54 -1.62
CA PRO A 219 9.67 -8.79 -2.26
C PRO A 219 8.53 -9.82 -2.12
N PRO A 220 8.34 -10.74 -3.08
CA PRO A 220 7.37 -11.81 -2.90
C PRO A 220 7.57 -12.58 -1.59
N GLY A 221 6.45 -12.86 -0.91
CA GLY A 221 6.41 -13.31 0.48
C GLY A 221 6.29 -12.18 1.51
N PHE A 222 6.32 -10.90 1.12
CA PHE A 222 6.11 -9.78 2.05
C PHE A 222 4.68 -9.69 2.59
N VAL A 223 3.72 -10.35 1.92
CA VAL A 223 2.39 -10.60 2.46
C VAL A 223 2.37 -12.02 3.01
N ARG A 224 2.48 -12.14 4.33
CA ARG A 224 2.34 -13.43 5.01
C ARG A 224 0.87 -13.76 5.18
N VAL A 225 0.49 -14.99 4.84
CA VAL A 225 -0.86 -15.52 5.08
C VAL A 225 -0.74 -16.51 6.25
N ASP A 226 -1.36 -16.18 7.37
CA ASP A 226 -1.43 -17.06 8.53
C ASP A 226 -2.51 -18.15 8.29
N ASP A 227 -2.50 -19.23 9.08
CA ASP A 227 -3.39 -20.40 8.87
C ASP A 227 -4.89 -20.03 8.99
N ASP A 228 -5.21 -19.12 9.91
CA ASP A 228 -6.54 -18.57 10.14
C ASP A 228 -7.04 -17.64 9.01
N GLY A 229 -6.19 -17.38 8.00
CA GLY A 229 -6.48 -16.49 6.89
C GLY A 229 -6.19 -15.01 7.17
N THR A 230 -5.56 -14.68 8.30
CA THR A 230 -5.07 -13.33 8.56
C THR A 230 -3.88 -13.01 7.66
N LEU A 231 -3.91 -11.85 7.02
CA LEU A 231 -2.77 -11.34 6.25
C LEU A 231 -1.91 -10.45 7.15
N THR A 232 -0.59 -10.59 7.09
CA THR A 232 0.34 -9.68 7.75
C THR A 232 1.25 -9.05 6.70
N THR A 233 1.25 -7.72 6.63
CA THR A 233 2.07 -6.93 5.70
C THR A 233 2.90 -5.88 6.47
N PRO A 234 4.15 -5.63 6.07
CA PRO A 234 4.95 -4.56 6.63
C PRO A 234 4.47 -3.19 6.15
N ASP A 235 4.59 -2.18 7.02
CA ASP A 235 4.55 -0.77 6.65
C ASP A 235 5.96 -0.20 6.73
N TYR A 236 6.49 0.16 5.57
CA TYR A 236 7.84 0.69 5.39
C TYR A 236 7.88 2.22 5.50
N SER A 237 9.09 2.79 5.53
CA SER A 237 9.28 4.25 5.59
C SER A 237 8.63 4.99 4.41
N GLY A 238 7.71 5.90 4.71
CA GLY A 238 6.93 6.65 3.72
C GLY A 238 7.20 8.15 3.73
N ASN A 239 6.18 8.92 3.34
CA ASN A 239 6.14 10.39 3.41
C ASN A 239 5.63 10.92 4.76
N ASN A 240 5.44 10.04 5.74
CA ASN A 240 4.94 10.37 7.08
C ASN A 240 3.56 11.03 7.14
N PHE A 241 2.73 10.93 6.10
CA PHE A 241 1.36 11.47 6.14
C PHE A 241 0.40 10.55 6.90
N PHE A 242 0.67 9.25 6.91
CA PHE A 242 -0.13 8.23 7.57
C PHE A 242 -1.56 8.07 7.04
N ASN A 243 -1.92 8.56 5.84
CA ASN A 243 -3.29 8.47 5.31
C ASN A 243 -3.96 7.10 5.51
N THR A 244 -3.30 6.00 5.13
CA THR A 244 -3.84 4.66 5.35
C THR A 244 -3.98 4.31 6.84
N ILE A 245 -2.94 4.50 7.65
CA ILE A 245 -2.95 4.10 9.07
C ILE A 245 -3.87 4.98 9.90
N GLY A 246 -3.89 6.29 9.64
CA GLY A 246 -4.76 7.24 10.30
C GLY A 246 -6.22 6.91 10.07
N ASN A 247 -6.61 6.62 8.81
CA ASN A 247 -7.95 6.09 8.51
C ASN A 247 -8.23 4.80 9.29
N LEU A 248 -7.28 3.86 9.33
CA LEU A 248 -7.43 2.58 10.06
C LEU A 248 -7.56 2.71 11.57
N LEU A 249 -6.99 3.75 12.17
CA LEU A 249 -7.18 4.05 13.60
C LEU A 249 -8.58 4.56 13.92
N HIS A 250 -9.31 5.07 12.91
CA HIS A 250 -10.70 5.52 13.04
C HIS A 250 -11.69 4.42 12.64
N ASP A 251 -11.46 3.78 11.50
CA ASP A 251 -12.29 2.69 10.97
C ASP A 251 -11.37 1.54 10.53
N PRO A 252 -11.43 0.35 11.16
CA PRO A 252 -10.50 -0.74 10.86
C PRO A 252 -10.74 -1.35 9.47
N ARG A 253 -11.82 -1.02 8.77
CA ARG A 253 -12.15 -1.65 7.49
C ARG A 253 -11.17 -1.20 6.40
N ALA A 254 -10.63 -2.17 5.66
CA ALA A 254 -9.77 -1.97 4.51
C ALA A 254 -10.26 -2.78 3.30
N GLY A 255 -10.02 -2.24 2.10
CA GLY A 255 -10.18 -2.94 0.85
C GLY A 255 -8.84 -3.13 0.15
N LEU A 256 -8.39 -4.36 -0.01
CA LEU A 256 -7.14 -4.69 -0.70
C LEU A 256 -7.43 -5.10 -2.14
N LEU A 257 -6.49 -4.78 -3.02
CA LEU A 257 -6.46 -5.21 -4.39
C LEU A 257 -5.10 -5.80 -4.72
N PHE A 258 -5.10 -7.07 -5.10
CA PHE A 258 -3.95 -7.77 -5.65
C PHE A 258 -4.15 -7.95 -7.15
N VAL A 259 -3.07 -7.75 -7.91
CA VAL A 259 -3.06 -7.86 -9.36
C VAL A 259 -2.17 -9.03 -9.76
N ASP A 260 -2.72 -9.99 -10.49
CA ASP A 260 -1.92 -10.95 -11.23
C ASP A 260 -1.45 -10.30 -12.53
N PHE A 261 -0.24 -9.72 -12.49
CA PHE A 261 0.35 -9.02 -13.63
C PHE A 261 0.60 -9.90 -14.87
N GLU A 262 0.69 -11.23 -14.69
CA GLU A 262 0.95 -12.19 -15.77
C GLU A 262 -0.35 -12.69 -16.41
N ARG A 263 -1.40 -12.90 -15.60
CA ARG A 263 -2.68 -13.46 -16.08
C ARG A 263 -3.78 -12.43 -16.26
N GLY A 264 -3.63 -11.24 -15.68
CA GLY A 264 -4.63 -10.18 -15.69
C GLY A 264 -5.79 -10.42 -14.72
N ASP A 265 -5.60 -11.30 -13.73
CA ASP A 265 -6.58 -11.54 -12.67
C ASP A 265 -6.54 -10.42 -11.64
N LEU A 266 -7.70 -10.10 -11.06
CA LEU A 266 -7.84 -9.21 -9.91
C LEU A 266 -8.39 -10.00 -8.72
N LEU A 267 -7.74 -9.84 -7.57
CA LEU A 267 -8.17 -10.40 -6.30
C LEU A 267 -8.45 -9.24 -5.33
N TYR A 268 -9.71 -9.08 -4.98
CA TYR A 268 -10.18 -8.08 -4.03
C TYR A 268 -10.40 -8.73 -2.67
N ILE A 269 -9.99 -8.05 -1.59
CA ILE A 269 -10.17 -8.55 -0.23
C ILE A 269 -10.73 -7.44 0.65
N ALA A 270 -11.89 -7.66 1.25
CA ALA A 270 -12.36 -6.84 2.37
C ALA A 270 -11.79 -7.43 3.66
N ALA A 271 -11.19 -6.60 4.50
CA ALA A 271 -10.59 -7.01 5.76
C ALA A 271 -10.80 -5.99 6.87
N ASP A 272 -10.63 -6.43 8.11
CA ASP A 272 -10.48 -5.56 9.28
C ASP A 272 -9.01 -5.53 9.69
N ALA A 273 -8.45 -4.34 9.83
CA ALA A 273 -7.04 -4.11 10.08
C ALA A 273 -6.75 -3.85 11.56
N GLN A 274 -5.57 -4.29 11.98
CA GLN A 274 -4.96 -3.97 13.25
C GLN A 274 -3.51 -3.53 13.00
N ILE A 275 -3.10 -2.44 13.64
CA ILE A 275 -1.73 -1.92 13.54
C ILE A 275 -0.89 -2.47 14.69
N VAL A 276 0.20 -3.16 14.35
CA VAL A 276 1.20 -3.66 15.30
C VAL A 276 2.40 -2.72 15.23
N TRP A 277 2.55 -1.88 16.25
CA TRP A 277 3.55 -0.80 16.26
C TRP A 277 4.95 -1.29 16.62
N ASP A 278 5.05 -2.29 17.49
CA ASP A 278 6.27 -2.80 18.09
C ASP A 278 6.11 -4.29 18.42
N GLY A 279 7.20 -4.92 18.90
CA GLY A 279 7.21 -6.31 19.35
C GLY A 279 7.93 -7.28 18.41
N PRO A 280 8.08 -8.54 18.83
CA PRO A 280 8.95 -9.53 18.18
C PRO A 280 8.50 -9.89 16.75
N ALA A 281 7.20 -9.78 16.45
CA ALA A 281 6.68 -10.05 15.11
C ALA A 281 7.28 -9.12 14.04
N LEU A 282 7.67 -7.90 14.42
CA LEU A 282 8.27 -6.92 13.51
C LEU A 282 9.62 -7.39 12.96
N ALA A 283 10.40 -8.11 13.79
CA ALA A 283 11.72 -8.62 13.41
C ALA A 283 11.68 -9.63 12.25
N ALA A 284 10.50 -10.22 11.96
CA ALA A 284 10.31 -11.09 10.81
C ALA A 284 10.25 -10.33 9.47
N PHE A 285 10.17 -9.00 9.49
CA PHE A 285 10.06 -8.16 8.30
C PHE A 285 11.15 -7.09 8.29
N ASP A 286 12.23 -7.36 7.56
CA ASP A 286 13.35 -6.43 7.46
C ASP A 286 12.91 -5.06 6.91
N GLY A 287 13.40 -3.99 7.55
CA GLY A 287 13.07 -2.59 7.24
C GLY A 287 11.65 -2.14 7.61
N ALA A 288 10.78 -3.02 8.13
CA ALA A 288 9.44 -2.65 8.56
C ALA A 288 9.47 -1.71 9.78
N ARG A 289 8.61 -0.69 9.78
CA ARG A 289 8.45 0.25 10.91
C ARG A 289 7.28 -0.10 11.82
N ARG A 290 6.40 -0.96 11.33
CA ARG A 290 5.20 -1.51 11.96
C ARG A 290 4.61 -2.55 11.02
N LEU A 291 3.67 -3.35 11.51
CA LEU A 291 2.92 -4.29 10.69
C LEU A 291 1.44 -3.89 10.65
N VAL A 292 0.78 -4.29 9.57
CA VAL A 292 -0.68 -4.25 9.46
C VAL A 292 -1.16 -5.69 9.35
N ARG A 293 -1.92 -6.15 10.35
CA ARG A 293 -2.61 -7.44 10.33
C ARG A 293 -4.03 -7.23 9.82
N LEU A 294 -4.48 -8.05 8.89
CA LEU A 294 -5.73 -7.88 8.14
C LEU A 294 -6.52 -9.17 8.20
N ARG A 295 -7.57 -9.20 9.03
CA ARG A 295 -8.48 -10.34 9.13
C ARG A 295 -9.48 -10.28 7.99
N ILE A 296 -9.44 -11.27 7.11
CA ILE A 296 -10.30 -11.34 5.92
C ILE A 296 -11.77 -11.48 6.33
N ARG A 297 -12.63 -10.70 5.68
CA ARG A 297 -14.10 -10.82 5.74
C ARG A 297 -14.68 -11.32 4.43
N GLU A 298 -14.11 -10.91 3.32
CA GLU A 298 -14.60 -11.28 2.00
C GLU A 298 -13.45 -11.30 0.98
N VAL A 299 -13.55 -12.23 0.05
CA VAL A 299 -12.65 -12.40 -1.08
C VAL A 299 -13.49 -12.36 -2.36
N ARG A 300 -13.10 -11.54 -3.33
CA ARG A 300 -13.63 -11.57 -4.70
C ARG A 300 -12.51 -11.79 -5.70
N ARG A 301 -12.76 -12.61 -6.72
CA ARG A 301 -11.80 -12.84 -7.80
C ARG A 301 -12.44 -12.68 -9.17
N SER A 302 -11.74 -11.91 -9.99
CA SER A 302 -12.09 -11.61 -11.38
C SER A 302 -10.94 -12.07 -12.27
N ALA A 303 -11.14 -13.18 -12.99
CA ALA A 303 -10.07 -13.77 -13.81
C ALA A 303 -9.94 -13.06 -15.17
N ALA A 304 -8.70 -12.81 -15.58
CA ALA A 304 -8.32 -12.23 -16.88
C ALA A 304 -9.06 -10.94 -17.30
N VAL A 305 -9.48 -10.10 -16.34
CA VAL A 305 -10.27 -8.89 -16.60
C VAL A 305 -9.45 -7.67 -16.99
N LEU A 306 -8.15 -7.65 -16.70
CA LEU A 306 -7.29 -6.54 -17.10
C LEU A 306 -6.97 -6.58 -18.60
N PRO A 307 -7.06 -5.44 -19.32
CA PRO A 307 -6.73 -5.36 -20.75
C PRO A 307 -5.23 -5.24 -21.04
N PHE A 308 -4.38 -5.45 -20.03
CA PHE A 308 -2.93 -5.42 -20.15
C PHE A 308 -2.32 -6.63 -19.46
N ARG A 309 -1.13 -7.02 -19.90
CA ARG A 309 -0.16 -7.85 -19.15
C ARG A 309 1.08 -7.03 -18.89
N TRP A 310 1.93 -7.47 -17.98
CA TRP A 310 3.15 -6.74 -17.64
C TRP A 310 4.37 -7.62 -17.72
N SER A 311 5.50 -6.99 -18.01
CA SER A 311 6.81 -7.61 -17.85
C SER A 311 7.00 -8.16 -16.43
N ALA A 312 7.97 -9.07 -16.28
CA ALA A 312 8.54 -9.43 -14.99
C ALA A 312 8.96 -8.16 -14.21
N PRO A 313 8.89 -8.17 -12.87
CA PRO A 313 9.21 -7.02 -12.05
C PRO A 313 10.72 -6.71 -12.09
N ARG A 314 11.07 -5.45 -12.24
CA ARG A 314 12.38 -4.91 -11.88
C ARG A 314 12.32 -4.36 -10.47
N PHE A 315 12.92 -5.07 -9.52
CA PHE A 315 12.80 -4.71 -8.11
C PHE A 315 13.21 -3.26 -7.81
N ALA A 316 12.46 -2.62 -6.93
CA ALA A 316 12.78 -1.31 -6.43
C ALA A 316 14.18 -1.32 -5.78
N PRO A 317 14.94 -0.20 -5.79
CA PRO A 317 16.31 -0.18 -5.28
C PRO A 317 16.44 -0.69 -3.83
N GLN A 318 15.39 -0.50 -3.02
CA GLN A 318 15.33 -0.97 -1.63
C GLN A 318 15.32 -2.50 -1.50
N PHE A 319 15.02 -3.21 -2.59
CA PHE A 319 14.94 -4.67 -2.64
C PHE A 319 15.93 -5.26 -3.66
N ALA A 320 16.94 -4.49 -4.10
CA ALA A 320 17.91 -4.95 -5.09
C ALA A 320 18.62 -6.25 -4.65
N ALA A 321 19.06 -6.32 -3.39
CA ALA A 321 19.67 -7.53 -2.82
C ALA A 321 18.73 -8.75 -2.78
N TRP A 322 17.41 -8.50 -2.72
CA TRP A 322 16.42 -9.58 -2.85
C TRP A 322 16.34 -10.11 -4.28
N GLY A 323 16.48 -9.26 -5.30
CA GLY A 323 16.53 -9.70 -6.70
C GLY A 323 17.59 -10.76 -6.94
N ASP A 324 18.75 -10.62 -6.30
CA ASP A 324 19.87 -11.53 -6.45
C ASP A 324 19.73 -12.82 -5.60
N ALA A 325 19.19 -12.75 -4.38
CA ALA A 325 19.13 -13.89 -3.45
C ALA A 325 17.75 -14.56 -3.32
N GLY A 326 16.66 -13.80 -3.43
CA GLY A 326 15.28 -14.20 -3.17
C GLY A 326 14.65 -15.03 -4.29
N ALA A 327 15.04 -14.79 -5.55
CA ALA A 327 14.59 -15.61 -6.70
C ALA A 327 14.99 -17.09 -6.55
N ARG A 328 16.20 -17.36 -6.01
CA ARG A 328 16.69 -18.71 -5.74
C ARG A 328 15.90 -19.41 -4.61
N SER A 329 15.47 -18.67 -3.60
CA SER A 329 14.72 -19.18 -2.43
C SER A 329 13.25 -19.50 -2.73
N LEU A 330 12.61 -18.74 -3.62
CA LEU A 330 11.24 -19.04 -4.05
C LEU A 330 11.18 -20.23 -5.01
N ALA A 331 12.17 -20.37 -5.91
CA ALA A 331 12.27 -21.53 -6.79
C ALA A 331 12.38 -22.83 -5.99
N SER A 332 13.23 -22.89 -4.96
CA SER A 332 13.38 -24.07 -4.11
C SER A 332 12.14 -24.38 -3.25
N ARG A 333 11.41 -23.34 -2.80
CA ARG A 333 10.14 -23.51 -2.07
C ARG A 333 9.00 -23.96 -2.97
N ALA A 334 8.94 -23.48 -4.22
CA ALA A 334 7.96 -23.92 -5.20
C ALA A 334 8.21 -25.37 -5.64
N GLU A 335 9.47 -25.78 -5.82
CA GLU A 335 9.85 -27.17 -6.06
C GLU A 335 9.53 -28.06 -4.85
N SER A 336 9.84 -27.62 -3.63
CA SER A 336 9.50 -28.39 -2.41
C SER A 336 7.99 -28.56 -2.21
N ALA A 337 7.19 -27.53 -2.56
CA ALA A 337 5.73 -27.61 -2.52
C ALA A 337 5.15 -28.52 -3.64
N ALA A 338 5.82 -28.62 -4.79
CA ALA A 338 5.43 -29.53 -5.87
C ALA A 338 5.79 -31.01 -5.58
N VAL A 339 6.89 -31.24 -4.85
CA VAL A 339 7.36 -32.58 -4.47
C VAL A 339 6.63 -33.15 -3.24
N GLY A 340 6.08 -32.30 -2.37
CA GLY A 340 5.34 -32.69 -1.16
C GLY A 340 3.90 -33.19 -1.38
N GLY A 341 3.47 -33.38 -2.63
CA GLY A 341 2.18 -33.96 -2.97
C GLY A 341 2.10 -35.46 -2.71
N SER A 342 2.17 -35.89 -1.45
CA SER A 342 1.71 -37.22 -1.03
C SER A 342 0.96 -37.10 0.29
N ALA A 343 -0.32 -37.48 0.25
CA ALA A 343 -1.22 -37.47 1.37
C ALA A 343 -0.75 -38.42 2.48
N THR A 344 -0.53 -37.92 3.70
CA THR A 344 -0.60 -38.79 4.89
C THR A 344 -1.03 -38.03 6.15
N ALA A 345 -2.18 -38.46 6.65
CA ALA A 345 -2.69 -38.49 8.02
C ALA A 345 -2.58 -37.23 8.92
N ILE A 346 -3.71 -36.52 9.00
CA ILE A 346 -4.10 -35.68 10.13
C ILE A 346 -4.34 -36.60 11.34
N VAL A 347 -3.56 -36.46 12.40
CA VAL A 347 -3.94 -36.98 13.73
C VAL A 347 -4.75 -35.89 14.43
N SER A 348 -6.06 -36.05 14.42
CA SER A 348 -7.02 -35.23 15.15
C SER A 348 -6.90 -35.52 16.65
N VAL A 349 -6.57 -34.53 17.46
CA VAL A 349 -6.86 -34.56 18.90
C VAL A 349 -8.00 -33.59 19.16
N THR A 350 -9.21 -34.12 19.24
CA THR A 350 -10.38 -33.45 19.78
C THR A 350 -10.25 -33.29 21.29
N GLN A 351 -10.48 -32.08 21.80
CA GLN A 351 -10.92 -31.91 23.18
C GLN A 351 -12.09 -30.94 23.25
N ALA A 352 -13.05 -31.30 24.10
CA ALA A 352 -14.44 -30.88 24.10
C ALA A 352 -14.67 -29.45 24.57
N ALA A 353 -15.69 -28.81 23.98
CA ALA A 353 -16.29 -27.59 24.48
C ALA A 353 -17.25 -27.88 25.64
N SER A 354 -17.23 -27.04 26.67
CA SER A 354 -18.35 -26.84 27.58
C SER A 354 -18.80 -25.38 27.52
N ALA A 355 -20.09 -25.19 27.31
CA ALA A 355 -20.75 -23.90 27.12
C ALA A 355 -20.83 -23.07 28.41
N GLY A 356 -20.67 -21.76 28.26
CA GLY A 356 -21.08 -20.73 29.22
C GLY A 356 -21.44 -19.46 28.46
N ARG A 357 -22.66 -18.94 28.64
CA ARG A 357 -23.16 -17.68 28.06
C ARG A 357 -22.83 -16.53 29.00
N GLY A 358 -22.51 -15.35 28.44
CA GLY A 358 -22.69 -14.06 29.12
C GLY A 358 -21.48 -13.12 29.08
N GLU A 359 -21.65 -12.03 28.32
CA GLU A 359 -21.09 -10.68 28.53
C GLU A 359 -19.61 -10.34 28.16
N SER A 360 -19.50 -9.15 27.54
CA SER A 360 -18.31 -8.32 27.28
C SER A 360 -17.14 -8.94 26.49
N ALA A 361 -16.98 -8.50 25.23
CA ALA A 361 -15.84 -8.82 24.39
C ALA A 361 -14.60 -8.01 24.80
N GLU A 362 -13.91 -8.48 25.83
CA GLU A 362 -12.49 -8.17 26.06
C GLU A 362 -11.62 -9.12 25.23
N TRP A 363 -10.58 -8.56 24.61
CA TRP A 363 -9.59 -9.30 23.82
C TRP A 363 -8.71 -10.14 24.76
N PRO A 364 -8.59 -11.46 24.59
CA PRO A 364 -7.63 -12.23 25.39
C PRO A 364 -6.21 -11.95 24.90
N GLU A 365 -5.35 -11.44 25.78
CA GLU A 365 -3.91 -11.47 25.58
C GLU A 365 -3.44 -12.93 25.60
N SER A 366 -3.27 -13.54 24.43
CA SER A 366 -2.65 -14.85 24.32
C SER A 366 -1.13 -14.70 24.42
N SER A 367 -0.58 -15.01 25.60
CA SER A 367 0.85 -15.19 25.83
C SER A 367 1.35 -16.42 25.05
N VAL A 368 2.04 -16.20 23.94
CA VAL A 368 2.74 -17.27 23.23
C VAL A 368 4.06 -17.53 23.92
N SER A 369 4.12 -18.58 24.75
CA SER A 369 5.36 -19.11 25.29
C SER A 369 6.07 -19.96 24.23
N LEU A 370 7.14 -19.42 23.63
CA LEU A 370 8.08 -20.18 22.81
C LEU A 370 8.95 -21.06 23.71
N LYS A 371 8.64 -22.37 23.79
CA LYS A 371 9.58 -23.36 24.31
C LYS A 371 10.65 -23.62 23.24
N VAL A 372 11.84 -23.07 23.46
CA VAL A 372 13.05 -23.44 22.71
C VAL A 372 13.47 -24.83 23.18
N LEU A 373 13.26 -25.84 22.34
CA LEU A 373 13.90 -27.15 22.50
C LEU A 373 15.34 -27.02 21.99
N LYS A 374 16.31 -27.05 22.90
CA LYS A 374 17.74 -27.21 22.57
C LYS A 374 17.93 -28.61 21.95
N ALA A 375 18.40 -28.65 20.71
CA ALA A 375 19.09 -29.83 20.21
C ALA A 375 20.55 -29.77 20.72
N SER A 376 20.95 -30.81 21.45
CA SER A 376 22.33 -31.06 21.87
C SER A 376 23.00 -32.06 20.92
N GLU A 377 24.34 -32.05 20.96
CA GLU A 377 25.31 -32.98 20.38
C GLU A 377 25.64 -32.75 18.89
N ALA A 378 26.87 -32.87 18.41
CA ALA A 378 28.23 -32.89 18.95
C ALA A 378 29.15 -32.90 17.71
N SER A 379 30.24 -32.14 17.70
CA SER A 379 31.48 -32.58 17.04
C SER A 379 32.66 -31.78 17.56
N GLU A 380 33.63 -32.50 18.11
CA GLU A 380 34.90 -32.03 18.64
C GLU A 380 35.90 -31.59 17.54
N ALA A 381 36.78 -30.68 17.97
CA ALA A 381 38.22 -30.57 17.69
C ALA A 381 38.75 -30.38 16.26
N SER A 382 39.33 -29.19 16.03
CA SER A 382 40.77 -29.06 15.77
C SER A 382 41.30 -27.66 16.16
N GLU A 383 42.15 -27.60 17.20
CA GLU A 383 43.21 -26.58 17.41
C GLU A 383 44.21 -26.67 16.24
N ALA A 384 45.11 -25.75 15.87
CA ALA A 384 45.85 -24.61 16.46
C ALA A 384 46.33 -23.74 15.23
N SER A 385 47.04 -22.60 15.27
CA SER A 385 47.78 -21.83 16.26
C SER A 385 48.03 -20.39 15.72
N GLU A 386 48.37 -19.46 16.65
CA GLU A 386 49.37 -18.36 16.53
C GLU A 386 49.20 -17.24 15.48
N ALA A 387 49.58 -15.98 15.69
CA ALA A 387 50.15 -15.24 16.83
C ALA A 387 49.98 -13.72 16.55
N SER A 388 50.23 -12.95 17.61
CA SER A 388 50.23 -11.49 17.73
C SER A 388 51.17 -10.74 16.76
N GLU A 389 50.86 -9.47 16.48
CA GLU A 389 51.82 -8.39 16.79
C GLU A 389 51.13 -7.02 16.88
N ALA A 390 51.61 -6.25 17.85
CA ALA A 390 51.19 -4.91 18.21
C ALA A 390 52.27 -3.91 17.82
N SER A 391 51.87 -2.67 17.49
CA SER A 391 52.68 -1.45 17.51
C SER A 391 51.87 -0.33 16.84
N GLU A 392 51.93 0.96 17.15
CA GLU A 392 52.38 1.79 18.26
C GLU A 392 52.01 3.22 17.77
N ALA A 393 51.52 4.09 18.64
CA ALA A 393 51.29 5.51 18.29
C ALA A 393 52.64 6.27 18.24
N PRO A 394 52.68 7.50 17.70
CA PRO A 394 52.50 8.63 18.62
C PRO A 394 51.73 9.84 18.07
N GLU A 395 51.35 10.70 19.02
CA GLU A 395 50.75 12.03 18.93
C GLU A 395 51.55 13.03 18.07
N VAL A 396 50.91 14.11 17.60
CA VAL A 396 51.14 15.51 18.05
C VAL A 396 50.18 16.49 17.32
N SER A 397 49.75 17.50 18.10
CA SER A 397 49.03 18.79 17.90
C SER A 397 48.96 19.42 16.48
N GLU A 398 48.09 20.37 16.12
CA GLU A 398 47.47 21.51 16.83
C GLU A 398 46.38 22.14 15.91
N THR A 399 45.54 23.04 16.43
CA THR A 399 44.26 23.56 15.88
C THR A 399 44.40 24.83 14.97
N PRO A 400 43.37 25.69 14.73
CA PRO A 400 42.59 25.74 13.47
C PRO A 400 42.55 27.12 12.77
N GLU A 401 42.18 27.21 11.48
CA GLU A 401 41.71 28.47 10.87
C GLU A 401 40.55 28.27 9.86
N THR A 402 39.52 29.11 10.02
CA THR A 402 38.35 29.36 9.15
C THR A 402 38.61 30.58 8.23
N PRO A 403 37.64 31.11 7.44
CA PRO A 403 36.98 30.55 6.26
C PRO A 403 37.08 31.49 5.02
N GLY A 404 36.87 30.97 3.81
CA GLY A 404 36.81 31.76 2.56
C GLY A 404 35.40 31.83 1.96
N VAL A 405 34.87 33.05 1.87
CA VAL A 405 33.64 33.44 1.14
C VAL A 405 34.01 33.90 -0.27
N ALA A 406 33.27 33.47 -1.31
CA ALA A 406 32.79 34.31 -2.43
C ALA A 406 32.33 33.47 -3.65
N GLY A 407 31.15 33.81 -4.18
CA GLY A 407 30.63 33.38 -5.48
C GLY A 407 29.25 34.03 -5.68
N ALA A 408 29.19 35.31 -6.06
CA ALA A 408 29.21 35.84 -7.43
C ALA A 408 27.86 35.66 -8.18
N CYS A 409 27.14 36.78 -8.31
CA CYS A 409 26.05 37.01 -9.26
C CYS A 409 26.55 36.92 -10.71
N VAL A 410 25.74 36.31 -11.59
CA VAL A 410 25.69 36.64 -13.02
C VAL A 410 24.23 36.63 -13.48
N ARG A 411 23.96 37.52 -14.43
CA ARG A 411 22.72 38.07 -15.00
C ARG A 411 21.72 37.06 -15.55
#